data_AF-R7ZU59-F1
#
_entry.id   AF-R7ZU59-F1
#
_cell.length_a   1.000
_cell.length_b   1.000
_cell.length_c   1.000
_cell.angle_alpha   90.00
_cell.angle_beta   90.00
_cell.angle_gamma   90.00
#
_symmetry.space_group_name_H-M   'P 1'
#
loop_
_entity.id
_entity.type
_entity.pdbx_description
1 polymer ?
#
loop_
_entity_poly.entity_id
_entity_poly.type
_entity_poly.pdbx_seq_one_letter_code
_entity_poly.pdbx_strand_id
1 'polypeptide(L)' 'MAAEGMVWLKSLNPLFEPYAVAAGEVLEKGKFHAYTSRQIPKPETDLQKLVRAVRDMQQVVSGWKEG' A
#
# COMPACT_ATOMS: atom_id res chain seq x y z
N MET A 1 -3.16 28.31 29.94
CA MET A 1 -2.58 26.97 29.66
C MET A 1 -3.73 26.14 29.13
N ALA A 2 -3.68 25.70 27.87
CA ALA A 2 -4.76 24.91 27.28
C ALA A 2 -4.80 23.54 27.98
N ALA A 3 -5.99 23.08 28.37
CA ALA A 3 -6.15 21.76 28.97
C ALA A 3 -5.70 20.70 27.95
N GLU A 4 -4.68 19.92 28.30
CA GLU A 4 -4.19 18.83 27.47
C GLU A 4 -5.30 17.76 27.39
N GLY A 5 -5.89 17.60 26.20
CA GLY A 5 -6.90 16.56 25.97
C GLY A 5 -6.29 15.17 26.09
N MET A 6 -7.08 14.17 26.47
CA MET A 6 -6.66 12.76 26.47
C MET A 6 -7.23 12.05 25.24
N VAL A 7 -6.46 11.15 24.66
CA VAL A 7 -6.86 10.33 23.50
C VAL A 7 -6.86 8.86 23.90
N TRP A 8 -7.97 8.17 23.65
CA TRP A 8 -8.08 6.72 23.80
C TRP A 8 -7.58 6.03 22.54
N LEU A 9 -6.59 5.16 22.69
CA LEU A 9 -5.96 4.43 21.60
C LEU A 9 -6.21 2.93 21.75
N LYS A 10 -6.43 2.28 20.61
CA LYS A 10 -6.46 0.82 20.49
C LYS A 10 -5.31 0.37 19.60
N SER A 11 -4.49 -0.55 20.12
CA SER A 11 -3.41 -1.17 19.36
C SER A 11 -3.95 -2.14 18.30
N LEU A 12 -3.29 -2.21 17.14
CA LEU A 12 -3.51 -3.27 16.15
C LEU A 12 -2.76 -4.56 16.49
N ASN A 13 -1.81 -4.52 17.43
CA ASN A 13 -1.25 -5.72 18.04
C ASN A 13 -2.17 -6.16 19.19
N PRO A 14 -2.79 -7.35 19.11
CA PRO A 14 -3.80 -7.82 20.06
C PRO A 14 -3.26 -8.15 21.46
N LEU A 15 -1.93 -8.21 21.64
CA LEU A 15 -1.31 -8.40 22.96
C LEU A 15 -1.36 -7.15 23.84
N PHE A 16 -1.77 -6.01 23.28
CA PHE A 16 -1.84 -4.73 23.99
C PHE A 16 -3.28 -4.34 24.24
N GLU A 17 -3.60 -4.07 25.51
CA GLU A 17 -4.87 -3.51 25.92
C GLU A 17 -5.02 -2.05 25.47
N PRO A 18 -6.25 -1.56 25.25
CA PRO A 18 -6.50 -0.13 25.00
C PRO A 18 -5.99 0.76 26.14
N TYR A 19 -5.45 1.93 25.80
CA TYR A 19 -4.87 2.86 26.77
C TYR A 19 -5.12 4.32 26.40
N ALA A 20 -4.97 5.22 27.38
CA ALA A 20 -5.11 6.66 27.21
C ALA A 20 -3.74 7.34 27.23
N VAL A 21 -3.55 8.34 26.37
CA VAL A 21 -2.35 9.19 26.31
C VAL A 21 -2.72 10.66 26.21
N ALA A 22 -1.82 11.55 26.63
CA ALA A 22 -2.03 12.97 26.42
C ALA A 22 -1.98 13.29 24.91
N ALA A 23 -2.85 14.17 24.44
CA ALA A 23 -2.93 14.53 23.03
C ALA A 23 -1.61 15.11 22.50
N GLY A 24 -0.83 15.78 23.37
CA GLY A 24 0.51 16.29 23.02
C GLY A 24 1.56 15.20 22.81
N GLU A 25 1.35 13.99 23.33
CA GLU A 25 2.25 12.85 23.14
C GLU A 25 1.93 12.05 21.86
N VAL A 26 0.77 12.29 21.24
CA VAL A 26 0.38 11.63 19.99
C VAL A 26 1.16 12.24 18.83
N LEU A 27 2.24 11.58 18.43
CA LEU A 27 2.98 11.93 17.22
C LEU A 27 2.25 11.41 15.98
N GLU A 28 1.59 12.31 15.24
CA GLU A 28 1.07 11.96 13.93
C GLU A 28 2.26 11.70 12.98
N LYS A 29 2.47 10.43 12.60
CA LYS A 29 3.32 10.11 11.45
C LYS A 29 2.57 10.49 10.18
N GLY A 30 2.49 11.78 9.92
CA GLY A 30 1.97 12.39 8.71
C GLY A 30 2.88 12.04 7.54
N LYS A 31 2.68 10.85 6.98
CA LYS A 31 2.91 10.44 5.61
C LYS A 31 2.61 8.96 5.56
N PHE A 32 1.61 8.61 4.76
CA PHE A 32 1.47 7.29 4.17
C PHE A 32 2.83 6.92 3.56
N HIS A 33 3.69 6.25 4.33
CA HIS A 33 4.94 5.71 3.83
C HIS A 33 4.53 4.46 3.09
N ALA A 34 4.03 4.65 1.87
CA ALA A 34 3.98 3.60 0.88
C ALA A 34 5.43 3.13 0.74
N TYR A 35 5.76 2.00 1.38
CA TYR A 35 7.08 1.40 1.37
C TYR A 35 7.55 0.98 -0.04
N THR A 36 6.71 1.18 -1.06
CA THR A 36 6.98 0.77 -2.45
C THR A 36 6.73 1.82 -3.53
N SER A 37 6.01 2.93 -3.30
CA SER A 37 5.82 3.97 -4.34
C SER A 37 4.97 5.14 -3.84
N ARG A 38 5.39 6.39 -4.08
CA ARG A 38 4.51 7.58 -3.98
C ARG A 38 3.61 7.78 -5.20
N GLN A 39 3.81 6.96 -6.24
CA GLN A 39 2.98 6.97 -7.43
C GLN A 39 1.85 5.96 -7.23
N ILE A 40 0.62 6.47 -7.27
CA ILE A 40 -0.55 5.63 -7.51
C ILE A 40 -0.34 4.96 -8.88
N PRO A 41 -0.35 3.61 -8.98
CA PRO A 41 -0.22 2.93 -10.26
C PRO A 41 -1.30 3.46 -11.21
N LYS A 42 -0.88 3.97 -12.38
CA LYS A 42 -1.84 4.33 -13.41
C LYS A 42 -2.52 3.06 -13.90
N PRO A 43 -3.85 3.10 -14.17
CA PRO A 43 -4.51 1.95 -14.77
C PRO A 43 -3.84 1.63 -16.11
N GLU A 44 -3.69 0.34 -16.39
CA GLU A 44 -3.12 -0.15 -17.64
C GLU A 44 -3.98 0.32 -18.82
N THR A 45 -3.37 0.95 -19.82
CA THR A 45 -4.10 1.39 -21.02
C THR A 45 -4.49 0.20 -21.89
N ASP A 46 -5.49 0.35 -22.74
CA ASP A 46 -5.91 -0.74 -23.64
C ASP A 46 -4.79 -1.12 -24.62
N LEU A 47 -3.95 -0.17 -25.02
CA LEU A 47 -2.75 -0.47 -25.80
C LEU A 47 -1.74 -1.33 -25.03
N GLN A 48 -1.51 -1.05 -23.74
CA GLN A 48 -0.62 -1.86 -22.90
C GLN A 48 -1.13 -3.29 -22.74
N LYS A 49 -2.46 -3.46 -22.58
CA LYS A 49 -3.10 -4.79 -22.56
C LYS A 49 -2.90 -5.54 -23.87
N LEU A 50 -3.07 -4.86 -25.02
CA LEU A 50 -2.85 -5.45 -26.34
C LEU A 50 -1.39 -5.88 -26.54
N VAL A 51 -0.43 -5.04 -26.17
CA VAL A 51 1.00 -5.37 -26.24
C VAL A 51 1.34 -6.58 -25.37
N ARG A 52 0.77 -6.67 -24.15
CA ARG A 52 0.94 -7.83 -23.29
C ARG A 52 0.39 -9.10 -23.93
N ALA A 53 -0.84 -9.05 -24.44
CA ALA A 53 -1.47 -10.19 -25.10
C ALA A 53 -0.65 -10.71 -26.30
N VAL A 54 -0.10 -9.81 -27.12
CA VAL A 54 0.77 -10.20 -28.25
C VAL A 54 2.06 -10.87 -27.76
N ARG A 55 2.68 -10.34 -26.71
CA ARG A 55 3.91 -10.91 -26.13
C ARG A 55 3.66 -12.30 -25.54
N ASP A 56 2.55 -12.47 -24.82
CA ASP A 56 2.17 -13.74 -24.21
C ASP A 56 1.93 -14.81 -25.29
N MET A 57 1.27 -14.44 -26.39
CA MET A 57 1.10 -15.33 -27.56
C MET A 57 2.44 -15.71 -28.20
N GLN A 58 3.38 -14.78 -28.33
CA GLN A 58 4.71 -15.07 -28.89
C GLN A 58 5.49 -16.08 -28.04
N GLN A 59 5.39 -15.99 -26.70
CA GLN A 59 6.06 -16.94 -25.80
C GLN A 59 5.50 -18.36 -25.89
N VAL A 60 4.16 -18.47 -26.03
CA VAL A 60 3.51 -19.76 -26.27
C VAL A 60 3.97 -20.37 -27.59
N VAL A 61 3.99 -19.57 -28.66
CA VAL A 61 4.43 -20.01 -29.99
C VAL A 61 5.91 -20.37 -30.02
N SER A 62 6.79 -19.65 -29.29
CA SER A 62 8.20 -20.02 -29.21
C SER A 62 8.42 -21.32 -28.43
N GLY A 63 7.69 -21.53 -27.33
CA GLY A 63 7.75 -22.78 -26.57
C GLY A 63 7.26 -24.00 -27.36
N TRP A 64 6.38 -23.81 -28.34
CA TRP A 64 5.94 -24.87 -29.26
C TRP A 64 6.95 -25.20 -30.37
N LYS A 65 7.94 -24.34 -30.62
CA LYS A 65 9.00 -24.63 -31.61
C LYS A 65 10.18 -25.41 -31.01
N GLU A 66 10.25 -25.50 -29.69
CA GLU A 66 11.35 -26.13 -28.95
C GLU A 66 11.02 -27.54 -28.43
N GLY A 67 9.80 -28.05 -28.68
CA GLY A 67 9.37 -29.43 -28.40
C GLY A 67 8.97 -30.17 -29.66
#